data_AF-A0A924FWZ9-F1
#
_entry.id   AF-A0A924FWZ9-F1
#
_cell.length_a   1.000
_cell.length_b   1.000
_cell.length_c   1.000
_cell.angle_alpha   90.00
_cell.angle_beta   90.00
_cell.angle_gamma   90.00
#
_symmetry.space_group_name_H-M   'P 1'
#
loop_
_entity.id
_entity.type
_entity.pdbx_description
1 polymer ?
#
loop_
_entity_poly.entity_id
_entity_poly.type
_entity_poly.pdbx_seq_one_letter_code
_entity_poly.pdbx_strand_id
1 'polypeptide(L)'
;DMIVQNVSEDGKTTDPTFTVPASDYARAKETITSAKAKIGYARIDSATDVAKVSVIGSGMRSHAGVAAQAFAALSERQINIRAITTSEIKFSVLIDAAYTELAVRTLHTLYGLDKA
;
A
#
# COMPACT_ATOMS: atom_id res chain seq x y z
N ASP A 1 -0.18 -9.82 2.52
CA ASP A 1 0.34 -8.70 3.31
C ASP A 1 1.31 -7.77 2.59
N MET A 2 1.62 -6.70 3.30
CA MET A 2 2.59 -5.63 3.08
C MET A 2 3.16 -5.30 4.46
N ILE A 3 4.47 -5.07 4.54
CA ILE A 3 5.16 -4.44 5.67
C ILE A 3 5.99 -3.32 5.07
N VAL A 4 5.83 -2.10 5.59
CA VAL A 4 6.50 -0.88 5.15
C VAL A 4 7.07 -0.20 6.37
N GLN A 5 8.34 0.15 6.33
CA GLN A 5 8.99 0.96 7.34
C GLN A 5 9.85 1.98 6.60
N ASN A 6 9.65 3.26 6.89
CA ASN A 6 10.47 4.31 6.30
C ASN A 6 11.52 4.79 7.30
N VAL A 7 12.64 5.30 6.80
CA VAL A 7 13.69 5.87 7.65
C VAL A 7 13.15 7.13 8.32
N SER A 8 13.40 7.30 9.61
CA SER A 8 13.08 8.54 10.33
C SER A 8 14.22 9.54 10.23
N GLU A 9 13.88 10.82 10.33
CA GLU A 9 14.84 11.91 10.28
C GLU A 9 15.80 11.91 11.49
N ASP A 10 15.33 11.47 12.67
CA ASP A 10 16.12 11.45 13.90
C ASP A 10 16.88 10.14 14.14
N GLY A 11 16.58 9.08 13.38
CA GLY A 11 17.12 7.73 13.53
C GLY A 11 16.77 7.03 14.85
N LYS A 12 15.92 7.64 15.69
CA LYS A 12 15.56 7.14 17.03
C LYS A 12 14.22 6.43 17.04
N THR A 13 13.29 6.88 16.22
CA THR A 13 11.94 6.30 16.08
C THR A 13 11.67 5.91 14.64
N THR A 14 10.60 5.19 14.33
CA THR A 14 10.18 4.92 12.94
C THR A 14 8.74 4.44 12.98
N ASP A 15 8.05 4.55 11.85
CA ASP A 15 6.66 4.17 11.70
C ASP A 15 6.55 2.87 10.87
N PRO A 16 6.47 1.70 11.51
CA PRO A 16 6.14 0.47 10.82
C PRO A 16 4.64 0.43 10.50
N THR A 17 4.32 0.28 9.22
CA THR A 17 2.96 0.01 8.73
C THR A 17 2.90 -1.40 8.18
N PHE A 18 1.90 -2.17 8.58
CA PHE A 18 1.69 -3.51 8.03
C PHE A 18 0.20 -3.79 7.84
N THR A 19 -0.09 -4.81 7.05
CA THR A 19 -1.46 -5.28 6.79
C THR A 19 -1.64 -6.67 7.37
N VAL A 20 -2.89 -6.99 7.72
CA VAL A 20 -3.35 -8.31 8.16
C VAL A 20 -4.69 -8.60 7.49
N PRO A 21 -5.14 -9.87 7.41
CA PRO A 21 -6.51 -10.19 7.05
C PRO A 21 -7.52 -9.43 7.92
N ALA A 22 -8.65 -9.02 7.35
CA ALA A 22 -9.67 -8.26 8.08
C ALA A 22 -10.19 -9.01 9.33
N SER A 23 -10.29 -10.34 9.26
CA SER A 23 -10.68 -11.21 10.38
C SER A 23 -9.70 -11.15 11.57
N ASP A 24 -8.44 -10.78 11.31
CA ASP A 24 -7.39 -10.71 12.32
C ASP A 24 -7.21 -9.30 12.91
N TYR A 25 -7.92 -8.29 12.38
CA TYR A 25 -7.75 -6.88 12.76
C TYR A 25 -7.86 -6.67 14.28
N ALA A 26 -8.95 -7.17 14.89
CA ALA A 26 -9.19 -6.99 16.32
C ALA A 26 -8.07 -7.60 17.17
N ARG A 27 -7.70 -8.84 16.86
CA ARG A 27 -6.61 -9.57 17.54
C ARG A 27 -5.27 -8.85 17.38
N ALA A 28 -4.94 -8.39 16.18
CA ALA A 28 -3.68 -7.71 15.90
C ALA A 28 -3.59 -6.38 16.67
N LYS A 29 -4.66 -5.58 16.65
CA LYS A 29 -4.73 -4.31 17.37
C LYS A 29 -4.60 -4.50 18.88
N GLU A 30 -5.31 -5.48 19.45
CA GLU A 30 -5.23 -5.81 20.87
C GLU A 30 -3.82 -6.26 21.25
N THR A 31 -3.21 -7.15 20.45
CA THR A 31 -1.85 -7.64 20.69
C THR A 31 -0.82 -6.51 20.78
N ILE A 32 -0.86 -5.55 19.85
CA ILE A 32 0.06 -4.40 19.87
C ILE A 32 -0.28 -3.46 21.03
N THR A 33 -1.58 -3.24 21.30
CA THR A 33 -2.02 -2.40 22.41
C THR A 33 -1.50 -2.92 23.75
N SER A 34 -1.66 -4.21 24.02
CA SER A 34 -1.15 -4.86 25.24
C SER A 34 0.38 -4.87 25.33
N ALA A 35 1.08 -4.78 24.20
CA ALA A 35 2.54 -4.68 24.16
C ALA A 35 3.09 -3.25 24.30
N LYS A 36 2.25 -2.22 24.54
CA LYS A 36 2.67 -0.81 24.59
C LYS A 36 3.84 -0.54 25.52
N ALA A 37 3.80 -1.06 26.76
CA ALA A 37 4.87 -0.84 27.73
C ALA A 37 6.21 -1.49 27.30
N LYS A 38 6.15 -2.56 26.51
CA LYS A 38 7.33 -3.27 26.00
C LYS A 38 7.91 -2.61 24.74
N ILE A 39 7.04 -2.15 23.83
CA ILE A 39 7.44 -1.56 22.55
C ILE A 39 7.78 -0.07 22.70
N GLY A 40 7.06 0.66 23.56
CA GLY A 40 7.30 2.08 23.79
C GLY A 40 6.79 3.02 22.68
N TYR A 41 5.80 2.61 21.88
CA TYR A 41 5.28 3.44 20.79
C TYR A 41 4.41 4.62 21.30
N ALA A 42 4.38 5.70 20.53
CA ALA A 42 3.60 6.90 20.85
C ALA A 42 2.09 6.71 20.57
N ARG A 43 1.75 6.26 19.36
CA ARG A 43 0.36 5.98 18.93
C ARG A 43 0.26 4.77 18.00
N ILE A 44 -0.96 4.26 17.82
CA ILE A 44 -1.31 3.30 16.77
C ILE A 44 -2.38 3.94 15.90
N ASP A 45 -2.07 4.14 14.64
CA ASP A 45 -3.06 4.46 13.61
C ASP A 45 -3.44 3.17 12.87
N SER A 46 -4.73 2.98 12.59
CA SER A 46 -5.22 1.74 11.96
C SER A 46 -6.47 2.00 11.14
N ALA A 47 -6.64 1.26 10.05
CA ALA A 47 -7.81 1.33 9.18
C ALA A 47 -8.20 -0.08 8.71
N THR A 48 -9.51 -0.33 8.61
CA THR A 48 -10.07 -1.57 8.05
C THR A 48 -10.47 -1.42 6.59
N ASP A 49 -10.80 -0.19 6.17
CA ASP A 49 -11.41 0.09 4.86
C ASP A 49 -10.33 0.46 3.84
N VAL A 50 -9.38 -0.45 3.66
CA VAL A 50 -8.26 -0.28 2.72
C VAL A 50 -8.20 -1.43 1.72
N ALA A 51 -7.75 -1.12 0.52
CA ALA A 51 -7.51 -2.11 -0.52
C ALA A 51 -6.05 -2.04 -0.99
N LYS A 52 -5.48 -3.22 -1.24
CA LYS A 52 -4.18 -3.35 -1.89
C LYS A 52 -4.38 -3.66 -3.36
N VAL A 53 -3.94 -2.75 -4.22
CA VAL A 53 -3.92 -2.96 -5.68
C VAL A 53 -2.48 -3.19 -6.11
N SER A 54 -2.24 -4.24 -6.88
CA SER A 54 -0.92 -4.62 -7.36
C SER A 54 -0.86 -4.60 -8.88
N VAL A 55 0.20 -4.03 -9.43
CA VAL A 55 0.56 -4.18 -10.85
C VAL A 55 1.75 -5.12 -10.91
N ILE A 56 1.68 -6.13 -11.78
CA ILE A 56 2.67 -7.21 -11.88
C ILE A 56 3.05 -7.37 -13.36
N GLY A 57 4.34 -7.41 -13.66
CA GLY A 57 4.82 -7.60 -15.03
C GLY A 57 6.33 -7.53 -15.13
N SER A 58 6.92 -8.43 -15.92
CA SER A 58 8.36 -8.46 -16.19
C SER A 58 8.89 -7.16 -16.83
N GLY A 59 8.02 -6.47 -17.58
CA GLY A 59 8.33 -5.19 -18.20
C GLY A 59 8.75 -4.08 -17.23
N MET A 60 8.39 -4.16 -15.92
CA MET A 60 8.80 -3.17 -14.91
C MET A 60 10.31 -3.11 -14.70
N ARG A 61 11.02 -4.24 -14.84
CA ARG A 61 12.48 -4.27 -14.68
C ARG A 61 13.19 -3.55 -15.83
N SER A 62 12.60 -3.62 -17.03
CA SER A 62 13.25 -3.20 -18.28
C SER A 62 12.78 -1.83 -18.78
N HIS A 63 11.65 -1.31 -18.27
CA HIS A 63 11.06 -0.06 -18.72
C HIS A 63 10.93 0.91 -17.55
N ALA A 64 11.71 1.99 -17.60
CA ALA A 64 11.57 3.09 -16.66
C ALA A 64 10.20 3.78 -16.84
N GLY A 65 9.66 4.33 -15.75
CA GLY A 65 8.43 5.14 -15.80
C GLY A 65 7.12 4.38 -15.67
N VAL A 66 7.11 3.04 -15.65
CA VAL A 66 5.88 2.23 -15.49
C VAL A 66 5.10 2.61 -14.22
N ALA A 67 5.79 2.72 -13.08
CA ALA A 67 5.16 3.13 -11.82
C ALA A 67 4.74 4.61 -11.82
N ALA A 68 5.55 5.49 -12.44
CA ALA A 68 5.24 6.92 -12.53
C ALA A 68 3.94 7.17 -13.32
N GLN A 69 3.75 6.46 -14.44
CA GLN A 69 2.51 6.50 -15.22
C GLN A 69 1.30 6.04 -14.39
N ALA A 70 1.43 4.96 -13.62
CA ALA A 70 0.36 4.51 -12.73
C ALA A 70 0.01 5.54 -11.66
N PHE A 71 1.01 6.12 -10.99
CA PHE A 71 0.76 7.10 -9.93
C PHE A 71 0.10 8.37 -10.49
N ALA A 72 0.50 8.82 -11.68
CA ALA A 72 -0.16 9.90 -12.39
C ALA A 72 -1.64 9.56 -12.70
N ALA A 73 -1.91 8.40 -13.29
CA ALA A 73 -3.27 7.98 -13.62
C ALA A 73 -4.18 7.83 -12.39
N LEU A 74 -3.67 7.32 -11.27
CA LEU A 74 -4.41 7.26 -10.01
C LEU A 74 -4.69 8.66 -9.44
N SER A 75 -3.72 9.57 -9.53
CA SER A 75 -3.86 10.97 -9.09
C SER A 75 -4.91 11.74 -9.90
N GLU A 76 -4.96 11.54 -11.23
CA GLU A 76 -6.00 12.11 -12.11
C GLU A 76 -7.42 11.69 -11.70
N ARG A 77 -7.55 10.51 -11.08
CA ARG A 77 -8.81 10.00 -10.51
C ARG A 77 -9.03 10.39 -9.05
N GLN A 78 -8.17 11.25 -8.49
CA GLN A 78 -8.20 11.69 -7.09
C GLN A 78 -8.08 10.53 -6.08
N ILE A 79 -7.36 9.47 -6.45
CA ILE A 79 -7.14 8.32 -5.58
C ILE A 79 -5.87 8.56 -4.77
N ASN A 80 -6.03 8.80 -3.47
CA ASN A 80 -4.90 8.98 -2.56
C ASN A 80 -4.19 7.64 -2.28
N ILE A 81 -2.86 7.62 -2.46
CA ILE A 81 -2.01 6.46 -2.16
C ILE A 81 -1.49 6.59 -0.73
N ARG A 82 -1.85 5.62 0.14
CA ARG A 82 -1.46 5.61 1.55
C ARG A 82 -0.10 4.97 1.79
N ALA A 83 0.25 3.95 1.02
CA ALA A 83 1.53 3.25 1.11
C ALA A 83 1.90 2.63 -0.24
N ILE A 84 3.20 2.49 -0.49
CA ILE A 84 3.76 1.86 -1.68
C ILE A 84 4.74 0.78 -1.25
N THR A 85 4.63 -0.41 -1.83
CA THR A 85 5.68 -1.45 -1.77
C THR A 85 6.09 -1.81 -3.18
N THR A 86 7.37 -2.06 -3.40
CA THR A 86 7.92 -2.40 -4.72
C THR A 86 8.85 -3.60 -4.66
N SER A 87 9.01 -4.27 -5.80
CA SER A 87 9.95 -5.34 -6.11
C SER A 87 10.33 -5.21 -7.60
N GLU A 88 11.23 -6.05 -8.11
CA GLU A 88 11.71 -5.93 -9.50
C GLU A 88 10.60 -6.00 -10.57
N ILE A 89 9.52 -6.73 -10.29
CA ILE A 89 8.45 -7.02 -11.27
C ILE A 89 7.05 -6.69 -10.74
N LYS A 90 6.95 -5.96 -9.64
CA LYS A 90 5.68 -5.65 -8.99
C LYS A 90 5.80 -4.41 -8.12
N PHE A 91 4.82 -3.52 -8.23
CA PHE A 91 4.50 -2.59 -7.16
C PHE A 91 3.09 -2.86 -6.62
N SER A 92 2.85 -2.46 -5.38
CA SER A 92 1.53 -2.44 -4.77
C SER A 92 1.29 -1.10 -4.11
N VAL A 93 0.08 -0.60 -4.28
CA VAL A 93 -0.42 0.60 -3.61
C VAL A 93 -1.50 0.21 -2.61
N LEU A 94 -1.46 0.82 -1.43
CA LEU A 94 -2.54 0.76 -0.47
C LEU A 94 -3.41 2.01 -0.63
N ILE A 95 -4.70 1.83 -0.90
CA ILE A 95 -5.67 2.89 -1.15
C ILE A 95 -6.90 2.69 -0.28
N ASP A 96 -7.82 3.66 -0.28
CA ASP A 96 -9.14 3.46 0.32
C ASP A 96 -9.94 2.39 -0.45
N ALA A 97 -10.61 1.49 0.27
CA ALA A 97 -11.36 0.40 -0.34
C ALA A 97 -12.46 0.88 -1.28
N ALA A 98 -13.04 2.07 -1.05
CA ALA A 98 -14.06 2.66 -1.91
C ALA A 98 -13.56 2.89 -3.36
N TYR A 99 -12.25 3.08 -3.57
CA TYR A 99 -11.67 3.31 -4.89
C TYR A 99 -11.16 2.05 -5.60
N THR A 100 -11.37 0.86 -5.02
CA THR A 100 -10.77 -0.39 -5.53
C THR A 100 -11.08 -0.63 -7.00
N GLU A 101 -12.36 -0.60 -7.38
CA GLU A 101 -12.77 -0.89 -8.76
C GLU A 101 -12.26 0.19 -9.72
N LEU A 102 -12.36 1.46 -9.33
CA LEU A 102 -11.88 2.58 -10.14
C LEU A 102 -10.36 2.50 -10.36
N ALA A 103 -9.59 2.18 -9.32
CA ALA A 103 -8.14 2.01 -9.40
C ALA A 103 -7.77 0.85 -10.34
N VAL A 104 -8.42 -0.31 -10.17
CA VAL A 104 -8.17 -1.49 -11.01
C VAL A 104 -8.47 -1.17 -12.47
N ARG A 105 -9.65 -0.62 -12.78
CA ARG A 105 -10.03 -0.24 -14.16
C ARG A 105 -9.07 0.79 -14.76
N THR A 106 -8.71 1.82 -13.99
CA THR A 106 -7.79 2.88 -14.45
C THR A 106 -6.43 2.29 -14.83
N LEU A 107 -5.88 1.41 -13.99
CA LEU A 107 -4.59 0.75 -14.27
C LEU A 107 -4.71 -0.26 -15.41
N HIS A 108 -5.83 -0.96 -15.52
CA HIS A 108 -6.08 -1.93 -16.59
C HIS A 108 -6.12 -1.24 -17.97
N THR A 109 -6.86 -0.13 -18.09
CA THR A 109 -6.90 0.70 -19.30
C THR A 109 -5.55 1.34 -19.59
N LEU A 110 -4.86 1.89 -18.57
CA LEU A 110 -3.53 2.50 -18.74
C LEU A 110 -2.53 1.56 -19.40
N TYR A 111 -2.55 0.28 -19.02
CA TYR A 111 -1.65 -0.74 -19.57
C TYR A 111 -2.25 -1.51 -20.76
N GLY A 112 -3.38 -1.05 -21.30
CA GLY A 112 -3.99 -1.63 -22.50
C GLY A 112 -4.52 -3.05 -22.33
N LEU A 113 -4.81 -3.47 -21.10
CA LEU A 113 -5.23 -4.83 -20.78
C LEU A 113 -6.73 -5.08 -21.06
N ASP A 114 -7.51 -4.03 -21.35
CA ASP A 114 -8.95 -4.11 -21.67
C ASP A 114 -9.27 -4.97 -22.90
N LYS A 115 -8.25 -5.31 -23.70
CA LYS A 115 -8.38 -6.02 -24.99
C LYS A 115 -8.14 -7.53 -24.90
N ALA A 116 -7.85 -8.05 -23.70
CA ALA A 116 -7.60 -9.46 -23.45
C ALA A 116 -8.89 -10.22 -23.15
#